data_AF-A1UQE6-F1
#
_entry.id   AF-A1UQE6-F1
#
_cell.length_a   1.000
_cell.length_b   1.000
_cell.length_c   1.000
_cell.angle_alpha   90.00
_cell.angle_beta   90.00
_cell.angle_gamma   90.00
#
_symmetry.space_group_name_H-M   'P 1'
#
loop_
_entity.id
_entity.type
_entity.pdbx_description
1 polymer ?
#
loop_
_entity_poly.entity_id
_entity_poly.type
_entity_poly.pdbx_seq_one_letter_code
_entity_poly.pdbx_strand_id
1 'polypeptide(L)'
;MKLPRVLTQRPTPRMPLLAGFEPQFAPIPVAGGAQLDEVFRPLYWWAQDLRAGGDVLQCLRFDAPQMTATVSVRLASSRVITVVRGHNDKPRRPHDVPTLLAEAVWRLGALGWACDLVAVVDVLQSCGLLAAPMPARPCTDLLPGWVQQPDRVVRVALWWASALHQRGWRLAACGDALARHGFIAEIPGADGDRVLAVYPGDMADDGSEASALANHLARLTGGQRRFVQRVIDGPRDGQDEVI
;
A
#
# COMPACT_ATOMS: atom_id res chain seq x y z
N MET A 1 -27.07 -41.15 19.34
CA MET A 1 -26.52 -40.02 18.55
C MET A 1 -25.95 -38.99 19.51
N LYS A 2 -24.65 -38.71 19.45
CA LYS A 2 -24.03 -37.63 20.25
C LYS A 2 -24.14 -36.34 19.44
N LEU A 3 -24.86 -35.35 19.96
CA LEU A 3 -24.87 -33.99 19.42
C LEU A 3 -23.42 -33.47 19.36
N PRO A 4 -23.02 -32.76 18.30
CA PRO A 4 -21.69 -32.16 18.23
C PRO A 4 -21.56 -31.17 19.38
N ARG A 5 -20.47 -31.28 20.14
CA ARG A 5 -20.09 -30.32 21.18
C ARG A 5 -20.06 -28.93 20.54
N VAL A 6 -20.97 -28.06 20.96
CA VAL A 6 -20.84 -26.62 20.75
C VAL A 6 -19.53 -26.22 21.44
N LEU A 7 -18.50 -25.88 20.65
CA LEU A 7 -17.29 -25.27 21.19
C LEU A 7 -17.74 -23.98 21.89
N THR A 8 -17.76 -24.03 23.22
CA THR A 8 -18.29 -22.97 24.09
C THR A 8 -17.38 -21.73 24.08
N GLN A 9 -16.17 -21.85 23.52
CA GLN A 9 -15.18 -20.79 23.39
C GLN A 9 -14.48 -20.90 22.03
N ARG A 10 -14.38 -19.78 21.32
CA ARG A 10 -13.59 -19.67 20.10
C ARG A 10 -12.11 -19.85 20.44
N PRO A 11 -11.35 -20.68 19.70
CA PRO A 11 -9.94 -20.92 20.02
C PRO A 11 -9.15 -19.61 19.84
N THR A 12 -8.28 -19.32 20.81
CA THR A 12 -7.37 -18.16 20.73
C THR A 12 -6.20 -18.52 19.81
N PRO A 13 -5.99 -17.83 18.67
CA PRO A 13 -4.84 -18.05 17.83
C PRO A 13 -3.54 -17.76 18.56
N ARG A 14 -2.53 -18.61 18.34
CA ARG A 14 -1.16 -18.24 18.65
C ARG A 14 -0.72 -17.13 17.68
N MET A 15 -0.39 -15.97 18.19
CA MET A 15 0.09 -14.85 17.37
C MET A 15 1.42 -15.20 16.68
N PRO A 16 1.63 -14.71 15.43
CA PRO A 16 2.93 -14.82 14.79
C PRO A 16 3.98 -13.97 15.53
N LEU A 17 5.24 -14.27 15.28
CA LEU A 17 6.38 -13.63 15.94
C LEU A 17 7.30 -13.00 14.89
N LEU A 18 7.78 -11.81 15.20
CA LEU A 18 8.82 -11.07 14.49
C LEU A 18 9.70 -10.40 15.56
N ALA A 19 11.02 -10.52 15.43
CA ALA A 19 11.94 -9.96 16.41
C ALA A 19 11.81 -8.43 16.47
N GLY A 20 11.65 -7.87 17.67
CA GLY A 20 11.42 -6.43 17.89
C GLY A 20 9.97 -5.99 17.69
N PHE A 21 9.08 -6.91 17.32
CA PHE A 21 7.64 -6.69 17.15
C PHE A 21 6.85 -7.82 17.83
N GLU A 22 7.24 -8.16 19.05
CA GLU A 22 6.56 -9.19 19.85
C GLU A 22 5.09 -8.78 20.10
N PRO A 23 4.15 -9.74 20.15
CA PRO A 23 2.74 -9.43 20.33
C PRO A 23 2.50 -8.78 21.70
N GLN A 24 1.96 -7.57 21.68
CA GLN A 24 1.60 -6.84 22.89
C GLN A 24 0.11 -6.96 23.18
N PHE A 25 -0.23 -7.31 24.42
CA PHE A 25 -1.61 -7.51 24.87
C PHE A 25 -2.08 -6.43 25.86
N ALA A 26 -1.24 -5.41 26.08
CA ALA A 26 -1.53 -4.29 26.96
C ALA A 26 -2.82 -3.55 26.52
N PRO A 27 -3.60 -3.01 27.46
CA PRO A 27 -4.81 -2.24 27.15
C PRO A 27 -4.51 -1.07 26.21
N ILE A 28 -5.44 -0.83 25.28
CA ILE A 28 -5.30 0.22 24.27
C ILE A 28 -5.65 1.57 24.92
N PRO A 29 -4.84 2.64 24.72
CA PRO A 29 -5.08 3.95 25.30
C PRO A 29 -6.18 4.74 24.57
N VAL A 30 -7.38 4.16 24.46
CA VAL A 30 -8.58 4.82 23.91
C VAL A 30 -9.41 5.48 25.02
N ALA A 31 -9.78 6.74 24.84
CA ALA A 31 -10.61 7.47 25.79
C ALA A 31 -12.07 6.95 25.78
N GLY A 32 -12.52 6.37 26.89
CA GLY A 32 -13.95 6.11 27.15
C GLY A 32 -14.62 5.00 26.33
N GLY A 33 -13.86 4.15 25.62
CA GLY A 33 -14.39 3.07 24.78
C GLY A 33 -14.28 1.67 25.41
N ALA A 34 -15.10 0.74 24.91
CA ALA A 34 -14.92 -0.69 25.18
C ALA A 34 -13.57 -1.15 24.63
N GLN A 35 -12.80 -1.88 25.44
CA GLN A 35 -11.52 -2.45 25.00
C GLN A 35 -11.75 -3.52 23.94
N LEU A 36 -10.83 -3.61 22.97
CA LEU A 36 -10.77 -4.78 22.09
C LEU A 36 -10.50 -6.04 22.90
N ASP A 37 -11.08 -7.16 22.47
CA ASP A 37 -10.72 -8.48 22.97
C ASP A 37 -9.20 -8.63 22.91
N GLU A 38 -8.64 -9.26 23.93
CA GLU A 38 -7.19 -9.35 24.14
C GLU A 38 -6.47 -9.88 22.89
N VAL A 39 -7.09 -10.83 22.19
CA VAL A 39 -6.59 -11.44 20.96
C VAL A 39 -6.31 -10.44 19.82
N PHE A 40 -6.99 -9.30 19.78
CA PHE A 40 -6.82 -8.28 18.72
C PHE A 40 -5.83 -7.18 19.07
N ARG A 41 -5.50 -7.01 20.35
CA ARG A 41 -4.61 -5.92 20.82
C ARG A 41 -3.25 -5.90 20.12
N PRO A 42 -2.61 -7.04 19.78
CA PRO A 42 -1.36 -7.01 19.01
C PRO A 42 -1.47 -6.26 17.68
N LEU A 43 -2.62 -6.32 17.00
CA LEU A 43 -2.84 -5.59 15.74
C LEU A 43 -2.77 -4.07 15.93
N TYR A 44 -3.27 -3.57 17.06
CA TYR A 44 -3.18 -2.15 17.41
C TYR A 44 -1.73 -1.72 17.60
N TRP A 45 -0.98 -2.43 18.44
CA TRP A 45 0.39 -2.06 18.77
C TRP A 45 1.31 -2.14 17.54
N TRP A 46 1.18 -3.17 16.70
CA TRP A 46 1.92 -3.22 15.44
C TRP A 46 1.53 -2.10 14.46
N ALA A 47 0.26 -1.71 14.40
CA ALA A 47 -0.16 -0.57 13.58
C ALA A 47 0.38 0.77 14.14
N GLN A 48 0.51 0.90 15.46
CA GLN A 48 1.14 2.04 16.10
C GLN A 48 2.64 2.08 15.80
N ASP A 49 3.34 0.95 15.84
CA ASP A 49 4.77 0.89 15.50
C ASP A 49 5.01 1.26 14.03
N LEU A 50 4.18 0.77 13.10
CA LEU A 50 4.19 1.22 11.70
C LEU A 50 4.05 2.75 11.61
N ARG A 51 3.06 3.30 12.33
CA ARG A 51 2.79 4.73 12.33
C ARG A 51 3.95 5.56 12.88
N ALA A 52 4.61 5.07 13.93
CA ALA A 52 5.81 5.69 14.50
C ALA A 52 6.98 5.72 13.50
N GLY A 53 7.09 4.70 12.64
CA GLY A 53 8.04 4.67 11.51
C GLY A 53 7.67 5.54 10.31
N GLY A 54 6.51 6.21 10.34
CA GLY A 54 5.99 7.02 9.22
C GLY A 54 5.17 6.23 8.19
N ASP A 55 5.02 4.92 8.38
CA ASP A 55 4.19 4.07 7.54
C ASP A 55 2.72 4.17 7.95
N VAL A 56 1.81 3.85 7.04
CA VAL A 56 0.37 3.98 7.26
C VAL A 56 -0.34 2.73 6.77
N LEU A 57 -1.03 2.05 7.69
CA LEU A 57 -1.91 0.95 7.33
C LEU A 57 -3.10 1.50 6.53
N GLN A 58 -3.33 0.94 5.35
CA GLN A 58 -4.42 1.34 4.46
C GLN A 58 -5.55 0.32 4.40
N CYS A 59 -5.19 -0.96 4.48
CA CYS A 59 -6.16 -2.04 4.43
C CYS A 59 -5.75 -3.12 5.43
N LEU A 60 -6.74 -3.65 6.14
CA LEU A 60 -6.64 -4.83 6.96
C LEU A 60 -7.96 -5.59 6.82
N ARG A 61 -7.95 -6.71 6.11
CA ARG A 61 -9.18 -7.48 5.83
C ARG A 61 -8.92 -8.98 5.78
N PHE A 62 -9.96 -9.74 6.10
CA PHE A 62 -10.03 -11.17 5.89
C PHE A 62 -11.27 -11.50 5.05
N ASP A 63 -11.07 -12.19 3.94
CA ASP A 63 -12.12 -12.74 3.09
C ASP A 63 -12.33 -14.21 3.48
N ALA A 64 -13.43 -14.49 4.19
CA ALA A 64 -13.75 -15.83 4.65
C ALA A 64 -14.07 -16.81 3.49
N PRO A 65 -14.86 -16.44 2.46
CA PRO A 65 -15.05 -17.28 1.28
C PRO A 65 -13.75 -17.72 0.61
N GLN A 66 -12.78 -16.81 0.45
CA GLN A 66 -11.50 -17.11 -0.18
C GLN A 66 -10.44 -17.64 0.80
N MET A 67 -10.69 -17.56 2.11
CA MET A 67 -9.72 -17.83 3.17
C MET A 67 -8.41 -17.06 2.97
N THR A 68 -8.53 -15.77 2.64
CA THR A 68 -7.41 -14.87 2.37
C THR A 68 -7.41 -13.66 3.31
N ALA A 69 -6.25 -13.33 3.88
CA ALA A 69 -6.02 -12.04 4.52
C ALA A 69 -5.30 -11.11 3.54
N THR A 70 -5.72 -9.85 3.49
CA THR A 70 -5.03 -8.80 2.73
C THR A 70 -4.69 -7.66 3.68
N VAL A 71 -3.42 -7.26 3.64
CA VAL A 71 -2.91 -6.09 4.35
C VAL A 71 -2.21 -5.18 3.35
N SER A 72 -2.57 -3.91 3.33
CA SER A 72 -1.90 -2.90 2.50
C SER A 72 -1.35 -1.80 3.38
N VAL A 73 -0.09 -1.43 3.14
CA VAL A 73 0.63 -0.39 3.89
C VAL A 73 1.22 0.59 2.91
N ARG A 74 1.00 1.88 3.14
CA ARG A 74 1.72 2.97 2.48
C ARG A 74 2.95 3.30 3.31
N LEU A 75 4.11 3.04 2.73
CA LEU A 75 5.39 3.32 3.34
C LEU A 75 5.66 4.83 3.40
N ALA A 76 6.59 5.25 4.25
CA ALA A 76 7.08 6.63 4.33
C ALA A 76 7.56 7.17 2.96
N SER A 77 8.11 6.29 2.11
CA SER A 77 8.48 6.61 0.73
C SER A 77 7.30 6.84 -0.21
N SER A 78 6.06 6.79 0.29
CA SER A 78 4.79 6.81 -0.46
C SER A 78 4.54 5.57 -1.34
N ARG A 79 5.43 4.57 -1.29
CA ARG A 79 5.20 3.27 -1.94
C ARG A 79 4.10 2.54 -1.19
N VAL A 80 3.12 2.02 -1.91
CA VAL A 80 2.15 1.07 -1.34
C VAL A 80 2.64 -0.35 -1.56
N ILE A 81 2.62 -1.15 -0.50
CA ILE A 81 2.84 -2.58 -0.55
C ILE A 81 1.57 -3.31 -0.11
N THR A 82 1.24 -4.39 -0.79
CA THR A 82 0.10 -5.25 -0.43
C THR A 82 0.60 -6.66 -0.21
N VAL A 83 0.32 -7.19 0.97
CA VAL A 83 0.59 -8.58 1.35
C VAL A 83 -0.72 -9.33 1.36
N VAL A 84 -0.76 -10.43 0.61
CA VAL A 84 -1.88 -11.38 0.60
C VAL A 84 -1.40 -12.69 1.20
N ARG A 85 -2.11 -13.17 2.22
CA ARG A 85 -1.90 -14.47 2.86
C ARG A 85 -3.12 -15.34 2.61
N GLY A 86 -3.01 -16.35 1.75
CA GLY A 86 -4.08 -17.28 1.41
C GLY A 86 -3.92 -18.65 2.05
N HIS A 87 -4.99 -19.44 2.10
CA HIS A 87 -4.98 -20.77 2.73
C HIS A 87 -3.85 -21.69 2.24
N ASN A 88 -3.55 -21.66 0.95
CA ASN A 88 -2.60 -22.56 0.31
C ASN A 88 -1.13 -22.14 0.43
N ASP A 89 -0.80 -20.92 0.89
CA ASP A 89 0.62 -20.58 1.03
C ASP A 89 1.23 -21.35 2.19
N LYS A 90 2.48 -21.76 1.98
CA LYS A 90 3.27 -22.44 3.01
C LYS A 90 3.40 -21.50 4.21
N PRO A 91 3.32 -22.01 5.45
CA PRO A 91 3.61 -21.22 6.65
C PRO A 91 5.01 -20.61 6.52
N ARG A 92 5.07 -19.31 6.27
CA ARG A 92 6.32 -18.55 6.24
C ARG A 92 6.43 -17.76 7.53
N ARG A 93 7.65 -17.68 8.06
CA ARG A 93 7.91 -16.76 9.16
C ARG A 93 7.79 -15.34 8.60
N PRO A 94 6.99 -14.46 9.23
CA PRO A 94 7.00 -13.06 8.90
C PRO A 94 8.43 -12.51 8.98
N HIS A 95 8.78 -11.66 8.03
CA HIS A 95 10.09 -11.00 7.97
C HIS A 95 9.98 -9.48 8.07
N ASP A 96 8.76 -8.96 8.05
CA ASP A 96 8.45 -7.55 8.23
C ASP A 96 7.05 -7.40 8.88
N VAL A 97 6.72 -6.19 9.33
CA VAL A 97 5.43 -5.93 10.01
C VAL A 97 4.20 -6.15 9.10
N PRO A 98 4.21 -5.77 7.81
CA PRO A 98 3.10 -6.09 6.90
C PRO A 98 2.82 -7.59 6.77
N THR A 99 3.85 -8.44 6.64
CA THR A 99 3.70 -9.90 6.61
C THR A 99 3.27 -10.47 7.95
N LEU A 100 3.70 -9.85 9.07
CA LEU A 100 3.27 -10.20 10.42
C LEU A 100 1.77 -9.96 10.61
N LEU A 101 1.30 -8.76 10.23
CA LEU A 101 -0.11 -8.37 10.26
C LEU A 101 -0.96 -9.30 9.38
N ALA A 102 -0.53 -9.58 8.14
CA ALA A 102 -1.27 -10.45 7.23
C ALA A 102 -1.44 -11.87 7.79
N GLU A 103 -0.38 -12.45 8.37
CA GLU A 103 -0.43 -13.76 9.03
C GLU A 103 -1.33 -13.75 10.28
N ALA A 104 -1.28 -12.69 11.09
CA ALA A 104 -2.13 -12.58 12.28
C ALA A 104 -3.62 -12.48 11.92
N VAL A 105 -3.96 -11.63 10.95
CA VAL A 105 -5.32 -11.46 10.42
C VAL A 105 -5.83 -12.78 9.83
N TRP A 106 -4.97 -13.50 9.10
CA TRP A 106 -5.34 -14.81 8.56
C TRP A 106 -5.63 -15.82 9.66
N ARG A 107 -4.79 -15.92 10.70
CA ARG A 107 -5.01 -16.83 11.85
C ARG A 107 -6.29 -16.50 12.62
N LEU A 108 -6.54 -15.22 12.85
CA LEU A 108 -7.78 -14.74 13.47
C LEU A 108 -9.00 -15.16 12.64
N GLY A 109 -9.00 -14.81 11.35
CA GLY A 109 -10.08 -15.15 10.42
C GLY A 109 -10.34 -16.64 10.33
N ALA A 110 -9.29 -17.45 10.15
CA ALA A 110 -9.38 -18.91 10.05
C ALA A 110 -9.90 -19.59 11.32
N LEU A 111 -9.79 -18.94 12.49
CA LEU A 111 -10.32 -19.44 13.76
C LEU A 111 -11.67 -18.85 14.15
N GLY A 112 -12.34 -18.15 13.24
CA GLY A 112 -13.71 -17.63 13.44
C GLY A 112 -13.78 -16.27 14.14
N TRP A 113 -12.70 -15.49 14.09
CA TRP A 113 -12.65 -14.11 14.61
C TRP A 113 -12.91 -13.04 13.54
N ALA A 114 -13.27 -13.45 12.31
CA ALA A 114 -13.40 -12.55 11.17
C ALA A 114 -14.46 -11.44 11.37
N CYS A 115 -15.59 -11.75 12.00
CA CYS A 115 -16.67 -10.76 12.21
C CYS A 115 -16.24 -9.63 13.15
N ASP A 116 -15.39 -9.93 14.14
CA ASP A 116 -14.96 -8.94 15.14
C ASP A 116 -13.79 -8.09 14.62
N LEU A 117 -13.15 -8.46 13.50
CA LEU A 117 -12.13 -7.62 12.85
C LEU A 117 -12.69 -6.25 12.41
N VAL A 118 -14.01 -6.14 12.19
CA VAL A 118 -14.65 -4.85 11.89
C VAL A 118 -14.44 -3.87 13.04
N ALA A 119 -14.66 -4.30 14.28
CA ALA A 119 -14.44 -3.47 15.46
C ALA A 119 -12.96 -3.06 15.62
N VAL A 120 -12.03 -3.93 15.23
CA VAL A 120 -10.60 -3.61 15.20
C VAL A 120 -10.34 -2.50 14.18
N VAL A 121 -10.88 -2.62 12.97
CA VAL A 121 -10.73 -1.60 11.92
C VAL A 121 -11.27 -0.25 12.40
N ASP A 122 -12.44 -0.22 13.05
CA ASP A 122 -13.02 1.01 13.59
C ASP A 122 -12.13 1.67 14.66
N VAL A 123 -11.54 0.87 15.56
CA VAL A 123 -10.58 1.37 16.56
C VAL A 123 -9.32 1.92 15.89
N LEU A 124 -8.76 1.21 14.90
CA LEU A 124 -7.57 1.66 14.17
C LEU A 124 -7.84 2.96 13.39
N GLN A 125 -9.02 3.10 12.79
CA GLN A 125 -9.43 4.32 12.08
C GLN A 125 -9.62 5.50 13.04
N SER A 126 -10.33 5.30 14.15
CA SER A 126 -10.56 6.36 15.14
C SER A 126 -9.26 6.85 15.80
N CYS A 127 -8.25 5.98 15.90
CA CYS A 127 -6.91 6.34 16.37
C CYS A 127 -5.99 6.90 15.27
N GLY A 128 -6.45 6.99 14.02
CA GLY A 128 -5.63 7.44 12.88
C GLY A 128 -4.50 6.48 12.49
N LEU A 129 -4.56 5.23 12.94
CA LEU A 129 -3.60 4.17 12.62
C LEU A 129 -3.94 3.45 11.31
N LEU A 130 -5.21 3.47 10.91
CA LEU A 130 -5.68 3.00 9.60
C LEU A 130 -6.30 4.17 8.83
N ALA A 131 -5.81 4.42 7.62
CA ALA A 131 -6.32 5.46 6.74
C ALA A 131 -6.65 4.89 5.37
N ALA A 132 -7.91 5.00 4.95
CA ALA A 132 -8.34 4.54 3.64
C ALA A 132 -7.47 5.15 2.52
N PRO A 133 -7.15 4.39 1.46
CA PRO A 133 -6.50 4.95 0.28
C PRO A 133 -7.32 6.12 -0.26
N MET A 134 -6.69 7.28 -0.40
CA MET A 134 -7.31 8.42 -1.06
C MET A 134 -6.84 8.45 -2.51
N PRO A 135 -7.74 8.33 -3.50
CA PRO A 135 -7.33 8.30 -4.91
C PRO A 135 -6.53 9.55 -5.29
N ALA A 136 -5.39 9.33 -5.95
CA ALA A 136 -4.57 10.38 -6.51
C ALA A 136 -5.38 11.21 -7.51
N ARG A 137 -5.56 12.51 -7.21
CA ARG A 137 -6.33 13.40 -8.07
C ARG A 137 -5.49 13.80 -9.29
N PRO A 138 -6.04 13.76 -10.51
CA PRO A 138 -5.34 14.25 -11.69
C PRO A 138 -5.24 15.77 -11.62
N CYS A 139 -4.03 16.31 -11.81
CA CYS A 139 -3.82 17.73 -12.01
C CYS A 139 -3.76 18.04 -13.52
N THR A 140 -4.57 19.00 -13.96
CA THR A 140 -4.65 19.37 -15.39
C THR A 140 -4.11 20.76 -15.68
N ASP A 141 -3.58 21.42 -14.64
CA ASP A 141 -3.01 22.75 -14.71
C ASP A 141 -1.84 22.79 -15.69
N LEU A 142 -1.53 24.00 -16.14
CA LEU A 142 -0.40 24.24 -17.03
C LEU A 142 0.91 23.93 -16.30
N LEU A 143 1.87 23.36 -17.01
CA LEU A 143 3.19 23.08 -16.45
C LEU A 143 3.97 24.40 -16.33
N PRO A 144 4.49 24.75 -15.13
CA PRO A 144 5.25 25.97 -14.94
C PRO A 144 6.53 25.98 -15.80
N GLY A 145 6.83 27.11 -16.46
CA GLY A 145 8.03 27.30 -17.26
C GLY A 145 7.96 26.74 -18.69
N TRP A 146 6.82 26.18 -19.11
CA TRP A 146 6.65 25.64 -20.46
C TRP A 146 6.00 26.66 -21.40
N VAL A 147 6.71 27.06 -22.46
CA VAL A 147 6.21 27.97 -23.50
C VAL A 147 5.08 27.31 -24.31
N GLN A 148 5.32 26.09 -24.79
CA GLN A 148 4.31 25.28 -25.46
C GLN A 148 3.83 24.17 -24.54
N GLN A 149 2.55 24.18 -24.21
CA GLN A 149 1.96 23.21 -23.29
C GLN A 149 1.64 21.90 -24.02
N PRO A 150 2.05 20.74 -23.49
CA PRO A 150 1.64 19.46 -24.07
C PRO A 150 0.16 19.21 -23.80
N ASP A 151 -0.41 18.21 -24.49
CA ASP A 151 -1.80 17.81 -24.34
C ASP A 151 -2.20 17.61 -22.87
N ARG A 152 -3.47 17.85 -22.54
CA ARG A 152 -4.01 17.70 -21.18
C ARG A 152 -3.67 16.35 -20.55
N VAL A 153 -3.78 15.26 -21.32
CA VAL A 153 -3.50 13.90 -20.83
C VAL A 153 -2.02 13.68 -20.54
N VAL A 154 -1.11 14.35 -21.27
CA VAL A 154 0.33 14.30 -21.02
C VAL A 154 0.68 15.09 -19.76
N ARG A 155 0.08 16.28 -19.56
CA ARG A 155 0.30 17.08 -18.35
C ARG A 155 -0.10 16.33 -17.08
N VAL A 156 -1.21 15.59 -17.10
CA VAL A 156 -1.62 14.74 -15.97
C VAL A 156 -0.53 13.74 -15.59
N ALA A 157 0.08 13.06 -16.58
CA ALA A 157 1.18 12.14 -16.34
C ALA A 157 2.40 12.86 -15.72
N LEU A 158 2.75 14.03 -16.26
CA LEU A 158 3.90 14.80 -15.80
C LEU A 158 3.71 15.37 -14.38
N TRP A 159 2.49 15.71 -13.99
CA TRP A 159 2.20 16.13 -12.62
C TRP A 159 2.40 15.00 -11.61
N TRP A 160 1.92 13.79 -11.89
CA TRP A 160 2.19 12.64 -11.01
C TRP A 160 3.67 12.27 -11.00
N ALA A 161 4.34 12.28 -12.14
CA ALA A 161 5.78 12.04 -12.22
C ALA A 161 6.57 13.06 -11.39
N SER A 162 6.21 14.35 -11.47
CA SER A 162 6.79 15.42 -10.65
C SER A 162 6.58 15.18 -9.16
N ALA A 163 5.37 14.79 -8.74
CA ALA A 163 5.07 14.48 -7.35
C ALA A 163 5.87 13.27 -6.82
N LEU A 164 6.16 12.27 -7.66
CA LEU A 164 7.04 11.16 -7.29
C LEU A 164 8.51 11.58 -7.23
N HIS A 165 8.97 12.40 -8.19
CA HIS A 165 10.33 12.96 -8.17
C HIS A 165 10.61 13.83 -6.94
N GLN A 166 9.63 14.62 -6.49
CA GLN A 166 9.72 15.41 -5.26
C GLN A 166 9.92 14.54 -4.00
N ARG A 167 9.44 13.30 -4.05
CA ARG A 167 9.62 12.28 -3.00
C ARG A 167 10.91 11.46 -3.17
N GLY A 168 11.79 11.86 -4.09
CA GLY A 168 13.08 11.22 -4.31
C GLY A 168 13.04 9.96 -5.18
N TRP A 169 11.90 9.63 -5.79
CA TRP A 169 11.80 8.52 -6.72
C TRP A 169 12.58 8.86 -7.99
N ARG A 170 13.15 7.84 -8.64
CA ARG A 170 13.66 7.96 -10.01
C ARG A 170 12.85 7.06 -10.91
N LEU A 171 12.23 7.64 -11.92
CA LEU A 171 11.38 6.92 -12.86
C LEU A 171 12.20 6.56 -14.10
N ALA A 172 11.95 5.38 -14.66
CA ALA A 172 12.58 4.87 -15.86
C ALA A 172 11.57 4.03 -16.64
N ALA A 173 11.82 3.80 -17.93
CA ALA A 173 11.00 2.95 -18.79
C ALA A 173 9.49 3.28 -18.75
N CYS A 174 9.14 4.56 -18.62
CA CYS A 174 7.77 5.05 -18.64
C CYS A 174 7.13 4.84 -20.01
N GLY A 175 6.01 4.12 -20.01
CA GLY A 175 5.30 3.72 -21.22
C GLY A 175 5.94 2.55 -21.97
N ASP A 176 7.03 1.97 -21.46
CA ASP A 176 7.74 0.86 -22.09
C ASP A 176 6.95 -0.45 -22.00
N ALA A 177 7.10 -1.31 -23.00
CA ALA A 177 6.47 -2.63 -23.03
C ALA A 177 6.96 -3.54 -21.88
N LEU A 178 8.20 -3.35 -21.39
CA LEU A 178 8.76 -4.09 -20.25
C LEU A 178 7.89 -3.95 -18.99
N ALA A 179 7.32 -2.77 -18.78
CA ALA A 179 6.39 -2.49 -17.68
C ALA A 179 4.92 -2.56 -18.13
N ARG A 180 4.61 -3.25 -19.23
CA ARG A 180 3.25 -3.30 -19.83
C ARG A 180 2.64 -1.89 -20.00
N HIS A 181 3.45 -0.97 -20.51
CA HIS A 181 3.14 0.45 -20.68
C HIS A 181 2.96 1.27 -19.38
N GLY A 182 3.38 0.74 -18.23
CA GLY A 182 3.54 1.46 -16.97
C GLY A 182 4.94 2.07 -16.84
N PHE A 183 5.63 1.87 -15.72
CA PHE A 183 7.02 2.35 -15.53
C PHE A 183 7.81 1.49 -14.55
N ILE A 184 9.11 1.73 -14.46
CA ILE A 184 10.01 1.18 -13.45
C ILE A 184 10.49 2.33 -12.58
N ALA A 185 10.62 2.13 -11.27
CA ALA A 185 11.14 3.14 -10.37
C ALA A 185 12.21 2.62 -9.42
N GLU A 186 13.22 3.44 -9.19
CA GLU A 186 14.05 3.36 -7.99
C GLU A 186 13.42 4.19 -6.88
N ILE A 187 13.10 3.55 -5.77
CA ILE A 187 12.38 4.15 -4.64
C ILE A 187 13.36 4.26 -3.47
N PRO A 188 13.45 5.42 -2.79
CA PRO A 188 14.24 5.53 -1.57
C PRO A 188 13.65 4.65 -0.47
N GLY A 189 14.51 3.83 0.14
CA GLY A 189 14.23 3.02 1.33
C GLY A 189 14.60 3.74 2.62
N ALA A 190 14.25 3.14 3.76
CA ALA A 190 14.45 3.73 5.09
C ALA A 190 15.95 3.89 5.46
N ASP A 191 16.79 2.94 5.06
CA ASP A 191 18.22 2.90 5.43
C ASP A 191 19.15 3.46 4.33
N GLY A 192 18.61 4.29 3.43
CA GLY A 192 19.35 4.81 2.27
C GLY A 192 19.48 3.84 1.10
N ASP A 193 19.08 2.59 1.29
CA ASP A 193 18.94 1.60 0.22
C ASP A 193 17.90 2.05 -0.81
N ARG A 194 18.04 1.57 -2.05
CA ARG A 194 17.10 1.82 -3.13
C ARG A 194 16.41 0.54 -3.54
N VAL A 195 15.09 0.58 -3.62
CA VAL A 195 14.31 -0.54 -4.12
C VAL A 195 13.92 -0.29 -5.56
N LEU A 196 14.30 -1.21 -6.43
CA LEU A 196 13.82 -1.23 -7.81
C LEU A 196 12.46 -1.93 -7.85
N ALA A 197 11.44 -1.24 -8.36
CA ALA A 197 10.08 -1.75 -8.46
C ALA A 197 9.50 -1.51 -9.85
N VAL A 198 8.75 -2.50 -10.35
CA VAL A 198 7.99 -2.39 -11.60
C VAL A 198 6.55 -2.01 -11.25
N TYR A 199 6.03 -1.00 -11.93
CA TYR A 199 4.64 -0.53 -11.86
C TYR A 199 3.97 -0.80 -13.20
N PRO A 200 3.28 -1.94 -13.35
CA PRO A 200 2.64 -2.30 -14.61
C PRO A 200 1.50 -1.36 -14.99
N GLY A 201 1.29 -1.16 -16.29
CA GLY A 201 0.21 -0.29 -16.80
C GLY A 201 -1.22 -0.81 -16.60
N ASP A 202 -1.37 -2.03 -16.09
CA ASP A 202 -2.63 -2.72 -15.79
C ASP A 202 -2.75 -3.08 -14.30
N MET A 203 -1.93 -2.47 -13.44
CA MET A 203 -1.96 -2.76 -12.01
C MET A 203 -3.26 -2.28 -11.36
N ALA A 204 -3.68 -2.97 -10.31
CA ALA A 204 -4.79 -2.52 -9.47
C ALA A 204 -4.50 -1.10 -8.95
N ASP A 205 -5.53 -0.25 -8.96
CA ASP A 205 -5.40 1.09 -8.40
C ASP A 205 -5.37 1.01 -6.88
N ASP A 206 -4.22 1.36 -6.29
CA ASP A 206 -4.01 1.43 -4.84
C ASP A 206 -4.21 2.85 -4.30
N GLY A 207 -4.67 3.78 -5.14
CA GLY A 207 -4.92 5.17 -4.83
C GLY A 207 -3.66 6.06 -4.81
N SER A 208 -2.46 5.50 -5.01
CA SER A 208 -1.23 6.29 -5.05
C SER A 208 -1.03 7.02 -6.38
N GLU A 209 -0.17 8.04 -6.39
CA GLU A 209 0.27 8.67 -7.64
C GLU A 209 1.02 7.67 -8.55
N ALA A 210 1.63 6.63 -7.98
CA ALA A 210 2.33 5.62 -8.72
C ALA A 210 1.37 4.69 -9.49
N SER A 211 0.32 4.17 -8.85
CA SER A 211 -0.72 3.39 -9.56
C SER A 211 -1.43 4.23 -10.60
N ALA A 212 -1.76 5.49 -10.26
CA ALA A 212 -2.41 6.42 -11.16
C ALA A 212 -1.57 6.72 -12.40
N LEU A 213 -0.26 7.01 -12.22
CA LEU A 213 0.66 7.23 -13.32
C LEU A 213 0.80 6.00 -14.22
N ALA A 214 1.00 4.81 -13.64
CA ALA A 214 1.19 3.58 -14.42
C ALA A 214 -0.03 3.28 -15.30
N ASN A 215 -1.22 3.27 -14.69
CA ASN A 215 -2.48 3.04 -15.38
C ASN A 215 -2.78 4.11 -16.43
N HIS A 216 -2.32 5.35 -16.20
CA HIS A 216 -2.52 6.43 -17.14
C HIS A 216 -1.58 6.38 -18.34
N LEU A 217 -0.31 6.04 -18.13
CA LEU A 217 0.67 5.82 -19.22
C LEU A 217 0.20 4.75 -20.22
N ALA A 218 -0.42 3.68 -19.72
CA ALA A 218 -0.98 2.62 -20.56
C ALA A 218 -2.07 3.11 -21.52
N ARG A 219 -2.84 4.13 -21.11
CA ARG A 219 -3.93 4.72 -21.90
C ARG A 219 -3.47 5.76 -22.92
N LEU A 220 -2.25 6.27 -22.81
CA LEU A 220 -1.71 7.25 -23.74
C LEU A 220 -1.46 6.63 -25.14
N THR A 221 -1.34 7.46 -26.16
CA THR A 221 -0.84 6.99 -27.47
C THR A 221 0.66 6.72 -27.42
N GLY A 222 1.20 5.96 -28.38
CA GLY A 222 2.65 5.71 -28.46
C GLY A 222 3.49 6.99 -28.64
N GLY A 223 2.96 8.02 -29.30
CA GLY A 223 3.61 9.33 -29.40
C GLY A 223 3.66 10.06 -28.05
N GLN A 224 2.53 10.07 -27.34
CA GLN A 224 2.43 10.68 -26.01
C GLN A 224 3.30 9.97 -24.97
N ARG A 225 3.37 8.62 -25.00
CA ARG A 225 4.28 7.86 -24.12
C ARG A 225 5.74 8.22 -24.36
N ARG A 226 6.19 8.23 -25.62
CA ARG A 226 7.56 8.62 -25.99
C ARG A 226 7.88 10.06 -25.58
N PHE A 227 6.89 10.95 -25.66
CA PHE A 227 7.05 12.31 -25.17
C PHE A 227 7.24 12.34 -23.65
N VAL A 228 6.38 11.67 -22.87
CA VAL A 228 6.50 11.60 -21.41
C VAL A 228 7.85 11.00 -21.00
N GLN A 229 8.28 9.90 -21.63
CA GLN A 229 9.58 9.28 -21.35
C GLN A 229 10.73 10.26 -21.56
N ARG A 230 10.77 10.97 -22.69
CA ARG A 230 11.82 11.96 -22.97
C ARG A 230 11.88 13.09 -21.94
N VAL A 231 10.73 13.56 -21.46
CA VAL A 231 10.66 14.63 -20.46
C VAL A 231 11.11 14.14 -19.09
N ILE A 232 10.81 12.89 -18.74
CA ILE A 232 11.21 12.28 -17.47
C ILE A 232 12.70 11.94 -17.45
N ASP A 233 13.24 11.41 -18.56
CA ASP A 233 14.66 11.06 -18.71
C ASP A 233 15.55 12.28 -18.95
N GLY A 234 15.00 13.33 -19.55
CA GLY A 234 15.73 14.55 -19.88
C GLY A 234 16.21 15.30 -18.64
N PRO A 235 17.21 16.19 -18.78
CA PRO A 235 17.54 17.14 -17.73
C PRO A 235 16.26 17.90 -17.33
N ARG A 236 16.11 18.21 -16.03
CA ARG A 236 14.95 18.94 -15.47
C ARG A 236 14.68 20.29 -16.16
N ASP A 237 15.59 20.74 -17.01
CA ASP A 237 15.54 21.92 -17.86
C ASP A 237 14.95 21.63 -19.25
N GLY A 238 13.81 20.94 -19.32
CA GLY A 238 12.96 20.92 -20.53
C GLY A 238 12.32 22.28 -20.85
N GLN A 239 12.93 23.40 -20.42
CA GLN A 239 12.43 24.76 -20.57
C GLN A 239 12.77 25.39 -21.92
N ASP A 240 13.78 24.87 -22.65
CA ASP A 240 14.32 25.57 -23.83
C ASP A 240 14.28 24.80 -25.16
N GLU A 241 13.75 23.57 -25.24
CA GLU A 241 13.73 22.84 -26.52
C GLU A 241 12.32 22.39 -26.95
N VAL A 242 11.59 23.33 -27.54
CA VAL A 242 10.75 23.04 -28.72
C VAL A 242 10.94 24.20 -29.70
N ILE A 243 11.90 24.05 -30.61
CA ILE A 243 11.95 24.80 -31.88
C ILE A 243 11.31 23.91 -32.95
#